data_AF-A0A534BCL6-F1
#
_entry.id   AF-A0A534BCL6-F1
#
_cell.length_a   1.000
_cell.length_b   1.000
_cell.length_c   1.000
_cell.angle_alpha   90.00
_cell.angle_beta   90.00
_cell.angle_gamma   90.00
#
_symmetry.space_group_name_H-M   'P 1'
#
loop_
_entity.id
_entity.type
_entity.pdbx_description
1 polymer ?
#
loop_
_entity_poly.entity_id
_entity_poly.type
_entity_poly.pdbx_seq_one_letter_code
_entity_poly.pdbx_strand_id
1 'polypeptide(L)'
;MTVLDRYIVRTILGSVLLVTMVLLVLGALFVFIDQQDDIGVGHYTAVSALWFTLLNLPQQAYELLPITVLIGSLLGLGSLARGSELTVVRASGVSIARLAGTALVAALLLIGIEVLLGEFFAPPLQEAAREHKAFSKLTNVSFGSGSGAWVRDGNLILNVARQSGQRQFGSMQIFELSAGHRLLALGHAV
;
A
#
# COMPACT_ATOMS: atom_id res chain seq x y z
N MET A 1 15.37 21.61 19.70
CA MET A 1 14.08 22.16 19.23
C MET A 1 13.56 23.14 20.26
N THR A 2 13.28 24.37 19.85
CA THR A 2 12.62 25.40 20.68
C THR A 2 11.10 25.16 20.74
N VAL A 3 10.39 25.89 21.60
CA VAL A 3 8.91 25.79 21.71
C VAL A 3 8.23 26.12 20.38
N LEU A 4 8.73 27.14 19.67
CA LEU A 4 8.25 27.52 18.33
C LEU A 4 8.43 26.37 17.33
N ASP A 5 9.59 25.71 17.34
CA ASP A 5 9.87 24.62 16.40
C ASP A 5 8.90 23.47 16.58
N ARG A 6 8.67 23.07 17.84
CA ARG A 6 7.71 22.01 18.19
C ARG A 6 6.29 22.39 17.79
N TYR A 7 5.92 23.65 17.96
CA TYR A 7 4.59 24.14 17.60
C TYR A 7 4.36 24.07 16.09
N ILE A 8 5.28 24.59 15.28
CA ILE A 8 5.19 24.52 13.80
C ILE A 8 5.14 23.07 13.32
N VAL A 9 6.03 22.21 13.84
CA VAL A 9 6.05 20.78 13.48
C VAL A 9 4.71 20.12 13.84
N ARG A 10 4.18 20.37 15.04
CA ARG A 10 2.88 19.81 15.46
C ARG A 10 1.73 20.29 14.58
N THR A 11 1.73 21.56 14.19
CA THR A 11 0.71 22.11 13.28
C THR A 11 0.78 21.45 11.91
N ILE A 12 1.97 21.33 11.32
CA ILE A 12 2.16 20.65 10.03
C ILE A 12 1.72 19.20 10.11
N LEU A 13 2.24 18.43 11.08
CA LEU A 13 1.91 17.01 11.24
C LEU A 13 0.41 16.81 11.50
N GLY A 14 -0.21 17.67 12.31
CA GLY A 14 -1.65 17.62 12.57
C GLY A 14 -2.49 17.88 11.31
N SER A 15 -2.11 18.87 10.50
CA SER A 15 -2.79 19.15 9.23
C SER A 15 -2.59 18.04 8.20
N VAL A 16 -1.38 17.49 8.08
CA VAL A 16 -1.10 16.33 7.21
C VAL A 16 -1.90 15.11 7.64
N LEU A 17 -1.96 14.82 8.94
CA LEU A 17 -2.74 13.70 9.47
C LEU A 17 -4.22 13.87 9.16
N LEU A 18 -4.77 15.07 9.33
CA LEU A 18 -6.18 15.36 9.03
C LEU A 18 -6.48 15.14 7.54
N VAL A 19 -5.65 15.68 6.65
CA VAL A 19 -5.81 15.49 5.20
C VAL A 19 -5.69 14.02 4.83
N THR A 20 -4.70 13.31 5.41
CA THR A 20 -4.50 11.88 5.20
C THR A 20 -5.73 11.08 5.62
N MET A 21 -6.32 11.38 6.77
CA MET A 21 -7.56 10.73 7.22
C MET A 21 -8.72 10.94 6.25
N VAL A 22 -8.92 12.17 5.77
CA VAL A 22 -9.99 12.47 4.81
C VAL A 22 -9.79 11.70 3.50
N LEU A 23 -8.58 11.74 2.94
CA LEU A 23 -8.29 11.02 1.69
C LEU A 23 -8.31 9.50 1.86
N LEU A 24 -7.87 8.98 3.02
CA LEU A 24 -7.94 7.55 3.31
C LEU A 24 -9.36 7.05 3.43
N VAL A 25 -10.26 7.80 4.07
CA VAL A 25 -11.68 7.41 4.15
C VAL A 25 -12.30 7.37 2.75
N LEU A 26 -11.99 8.36 1.90
CA LEU A 26 -12.47 8.39 0.53
C LEU A 26 -11.88 7.24 -0.31
N GLY A 27 -10.57 6.99 -0.19
CA GLY A 27 -9.89 5.89 -0.89
C GLY A 27 -10.38 4.51 -0.43
N ALA A 28 -10.61 4.34 0.87
CA ALA A 28 -11.21 3.14 1.45
C ALA A 28 -12.60 2.86 0.87
N LEU A 29 -13.42 3.91 0.73
CA LEU A 29 -14.72 3.79 0.09
C LEU A 29 -14.59 3.29 -1.36
N PHE A 30 -13.67 3.85 -2.15
CA PHE A 30 -13.43 3.38 -3.51
C PHE A 30 -12.96 1.93 -3.57
N VAL A 31 -12.00 1.53 -2.73
CA VAL A 31 -11.53 0.14 -2.65
C VAL A 31 -12.64 -0.81 -2.24
N PHE A 32 -13.53 -0.40 -1.33
CA PHE A 32 -14.69 -1.18 -0.95
C PHE A 32 -15.71 -1.32 -2.09
N ILE A 33 -16.00 -0.24 -2.82
CA ILE A 33 -16.88 -0.26 -3.99
C ILE A 33 -16.29 -1.17 -5.09
N ASP A 34 -14.97 -1.16 -5.29
CA ASP A 34 -14.28 -2.05 -6.22
C ASP A 34 -14.44 -3.54 -5.86
N GLN A 35 -14.76 -3.86 -4.60
CA GLN A 35 -15.09 -5.24 -4.19
C GLN A 35 -16.54 -5.65 -4.53
N GLN A 36 -17.40 -4.75 -5.01
CA GLN A 36 -18.83 -5.01 -5.16
C GLN A 36 -19.13 -6.21 -6.06
N ASP A 37 -18.43 -6.34 -7.19
CA ASP A 37 -18.65 -7.42 -8.16
C ASP A 37 -18.26 -8.80 -7.61
N ASP A 38 -17.43 -8.82 -6.57
CA ASP A 38 -16.92 -10.03 -5.96
C ASP A 38 -17.78 -10.51 -4.77
N ILE A 39 -18.62 -9.65 -4.22
CA ILE A 39 -19.50 -9.98 -3.09
C ILE A 39 -20.56 -10.98 -3.56
N GLY A 40 -20.65 -12.11 -2.87
CA GLY A 40 -21.55 -13.22 -3.21
C GLY A 40 -20.90 -14.31 -4.08
N VAL A 41 -19.63 -14.15 -4.47
CA VAL A 41 -18.85 -15.21 -5.12
C VAL A 41 -18.23 -16.13 -4.06
N GLY A 42 -18.68 -17.38 -4.01
CA GLY A 42 -18.21 -18.35 -3.00
C GLY A 42 -18.68 -17.98 -1.59
N HIS A 43 -17.73 -17.85 -0.64
CA HIS A 43 -17.98 -17.35 0.73
C HIS A 43 -17.53 -15.90 0.93
N TYR A 44 -17.26 -15.16 -0.15
CA TYR A 44 -16.86 -13.76 -0.05
C TYR A 44 -18.07 -12.86 0.26
N THR A 45 -18.09 -12.28 1.46
CA THR A 45 -19.20 -11.45 1.95
C THR A 45 -18.82 -9.97 2.00
N ALA A 46 -19.81 -9.10 2.23
CA ALA A 46 -19.56 -7.67 2.47
C ALA A 46 -18.62 -7.41 3.66
N VAL A 47 -18.65 -8.27 4.69
CA VAL A 47 -17.72 -8.20 5.83
C VAL A 47 -16.30 -8.57 5.38
N SER A 48 -16.15 -9.59 4.53
CA SER A 48 -14.88 -9.97 3.92
C SER A 48 -14.30 -8.84 3.07
N ALA A 49 -15.15 -8.14 2.32
CA ALA A 49 -14.78 -6.96 1.54
C ALA A 49 -14.34 -5.80 2.45
N LEU A 50 -15.05 -5.53 3.55
CA LEU A 50 -14.65 -4.51 4.52
C LEU A 50 -13.28 -4.84 5.13
N TRP A 51 -13.06 -6.10 5.51
CA TRP A 51 -11.78 -6.55 6.04
C TRP A 51 -10.65 -6.40 5.01
N PHE A 52 -10.90 -6.76 3.75
CA PHE A 52 -9.97 -6.54 2.65
C PHE A 52 -9.61 -5.05 2.51
N THR A 53 -10.61 -4.16 2.53
CA THR A 53 -10.39 -2.70 2.47
C THR A 53 -9.56 -2.20 3.65
N LEU A 54 -9.86 -2.64 4.87
CA LEU A 54 -9.11 -2.24 6.08
C LEU A 54 -7.64 -2.66 6.01
N LEU A 55 -7.36 -3.89 5.56
CA LEU A 55 -6.00 -4.39 5.37
C LEU A 55 -5.23 -3.64 4.27
N ASN A 56 -5.92 -3.05 3.29
CA ASN A 56 -5.29 -2.22 2.25
C ASN A 56 -5.07 -0.76 2.67
N LEU A 57 -5.57 -0.31 3.83
CA LEU A 57 -5.39 1.08 4.28
C LEU A 57 -3.92 1.51 4.39
N PRO A 58 -2.99 0.70 4.91
CA PRO A 58 -1.58 1.12 5.02
C PRO A 58 -0.92 1.33 3.67
N GLN A 59 -1.26 0.50 2.68
CA GLN A 59 -0.82 0.66 1.30
C GLN A 59 -1.38 1.96 0.70
N GLN A 60 -2.68 2.23 0.89
CA GLN A 60 -3.26 3.49 0.44
C GLN A 60 -2.64 4.71 1.14
N ALA A 61 -2.35 4.60 2.43
CA ALA A 61 -1.71 5.67 3.19
C ALA A 61 -0.31 5.99 2.62
N TYR A 62 0.44 4.95 2.26
CA TYR A 62 1.75 5.07 1.60
C TYR A 62 1.63 5.73 0.21
N GLU A 63 0.70 5.28 -0.63
CA GLU A 63 0.49 5.85 -1.98
C GLU A 63 0.02 7.31 -1.96
N LEU A 64 -0.80 7.69 -0.97
CA LEU A 64 -1.36 9.04 -0.85
C LEU A 64 -0.43 10.03 -0.12
N LEU A 65 0.59 9.54 0.58
CA LEU A 65 1.44 10.34 1.46
C LEU A 65 2.05 11.58 0.77
N PRO A 66 2.61 11.50 -0.44
CA PRO A 66 3.19 12.68 -1.10
C PRO A 66 2.16 13.81 -1.31
N ILE A 67 0.93 13.44 -1.66
CA ILE A 67 -0.17 14.39 -1.93
C ILE A 67 -0.68 14.97 -0.61
N THR A 68 -0.87 14.13 0.42
CA THR A 68 -1.36 14.58 1.73
C THR A 68 -0.35 15.46 2.44
N VAL A 69 0.95 15.20 2.29
CA VAL A 69 2.02 16.03 2.83
C VAL A 69 2.04 17.41 2.17
N LEU A 70 1.89 17.47 0.85
CA LEU A 70 1.80 18.74 0.13
C LEU A 70 0.61 19.58 0.61
N ILE A 71 -0.60 19.00 0.57
CA ILE A 71 -1.83 19.71 0.94
C ILE A 71 -1.82 20.04 2.43
N GLY A 72 -1.46 19.09 3.29
CA GLY A 72 -1.44 19.27 4.74
C GLY A 72 -0.42 20.30 5.21
N SER A 73 0.79 20.32 4.63
CA SER A 73 1.78 21.35 4.95
C SER A 73 1.33 22.73 4.49
N LEU A 74 0.70 22.85 3.31
CA LEU A 74 0.12 24.11 2.83
C LEU A 74 -1.00 24.60 3.75
N LEU A 75 -1.89 23.71 4.20
CA LEU A 75 -2.98 24.04 5.11
C LEU A 75 -2.45 24.45 6.49
N GLY A 76 -1.48 23.71 7.05
CA GLY A 76 -0.89 23.98 8.36
C GLY A 76 -0.06 25.26 8.39
N LEU A 77 0.80 25.49 7.41
CA LEU A 77 1.51 26.76 7.27
C LEU A 77 0.54 27.90 6.94
N GLY A 78 -0.47 27.63 6.12
CA GLY A 78 -1.53 28.57 5.78
C GLY A 78 -2.37 28.99 6.98
N SER A 79 -2.66 28.10 7.93
CA SER A 79 -3.36 28.48 9.18
C SER A 79 -2.51 29.40 10.05
N LEU A 80 -1.21 29.13 10.17
CA LEU A 80 -0.28 30.01 10.89
C LEU A 80 -0.17 31.38 10.22
N ALA A 81 -0.16 31.43 8.89
CA ALA A 81 -0.14 32.68 8.13
C ALA A 81 -1.45 33.47 8.30
N ARG A 82 -2.62 32.81 8.24
CA ARG A 82 -3.93 33.45 8.46
C ARG A 82 -4.07 34.03 9.86
N GLY A 83 -3.53 33.35 10.88
CA GLY A 83 -3.47 33.86 12.26
C GLY A 83 -2.45 34.97 12.48
N SER A 84 -1.75 35.43 11.43
CA SER A 84 -0.61 36.35 11.51
C SER A 84 0.56 35.86 12.39
N GLU A 85 0.56 34.60 12.80
CA GLU A 85 1.58 34.02 13.69
C GLU A 85 2.93 33.99 12.99
N LEU A 86 2.95 33.63 11.70
CA LEU A 86 4.19 33.62 10.91
C LEU A 86 4.76 35.05 10.74
N THR A 87 3.88 36.05 10.64
CA THR A 87 4.27 37.47 10.55
C THR A 87 4.89 37.95 11.85
N VAL A 88 4.27 37.64 13.00
CA VAL A 88 4.79 37.99 14.33
C VAL A 88 6.13 37.32 14.61
N VAL A 89 6.26 36.04 14.26
CA VAL A 89 7.51 35.28 14.40
C VAL A 89 8.63 35.91 13.57
N ARG A 90 8.34 36.35 12.35
CA ARG A 90 9.33 37.07 11.52
C ARG A 90 9.67 38.45 12.08
N ALA A 91 8.68 39.18 12.59
CA ALA A 91 8.89 40.50 13.21
C ALA A 91 9.76 40.44 14.48
N SER A 92 9.77 39.30 15.18
CA SER A 92 10.66 39.05 16.33
C SER A 92 12.08 38.60 15.94
N GLY A 93 12.44 38.67 14.65
CA GLY A 93 13.79 38.44 14.15
C GLY A 93 14.08 37.01 13.70
N VAL A 94 13.07 36.14 13.62
CA VAL A 94 13.26 34.78 13.10
C VAL A 94 13.34 34.78 11.57
N SER A 95 14.44 34.26 11.03
CA SER A 95 14.65 34.17 9.59
C SER A 95 13.74 33.13 8.91
N ILE A 96 13.41 33.36 7.64
CA ILE A 96 12.63 32.41 6.83
C ILE A 96 13.38 31.08 6.67
N ALA A 97 14.72 31.13 6.52
CA ALA A 97 15.55 29.93 6.43
C ALA A 97 15.42 29.04 7.68
N ARG A 98 15.32 29.63 8.87
CA ARG A 98 15.09 28.87 10.11
C ARG A 98 13.71 28.21 10.13
N LEU A 99 12.68 28.91 9.68
CA LEU A 99 11.32 28.36 9.56
C LEU A 99 11.27 27.20 8.56
N ALA A 100 11.94 27.33 7.42
CA ALA A 100 12.09 26.26 6.44
C ALA A 100 12.84 25.06 7.04
N GLY A 101 13.91 25.29 7.80
CA GLY A 101 14.61 24.24 8.56
C GLY A 101 13.69 23.47 9.51
N THR A 102 12.81 24.18 10.22
CA THR A 102 11.80 23.55 11.09
C THR A 102 10.78 22.71 10.30
N ALA A 103 10.34 23.19 9.13
CA ALA A 103 9.46 22.43 8.25
C ALA A 103 10.15 21.17 7.70
N LEU A 104 11.46 21.23 7.41
CA LEU A 104 12.25 20.07 6.99
C LEU A 104 12.31 19.00 8.08
N VAL A 105 12.34 19.37 9.37
CA VAL A 105 12.24 18.38 10.46
C VAL A 105 10.91 17.63 10.42
N ALA A 106 9.80 18.33 10.14
CA ALA A 106 8.50 17.67 9.96
C ALA A 106 8.52 16.73 8.74
N ALA A 107 9.14 17.16 7.63
CA ALA A 107 9.29 16.33 6.44
C ALA A 107 10.11 15.05 6.72
N LEU A 108 11.23 15.15 7.45
CA LEU A 108 12.03 13.99 7.84
C LEU A 108 11.26 12.99 8.71
N LEU A 109 10.42 13.49 9.63
CA LEU A 109 9.55 12.62 10.43
C LEU A 109 8.52 11.89 9.55
N LEU A 110 7.93 12.58 8.57
CA LEU A 110 6.98 12.00 7.63
C LEU A 110 7.63 10.96 6.73
N ILE A 111 8.85 11.21 6.23
CA ILE A 111 9.64 10.23 5.49
C ILE A 111 9.91 8.99 6.35
N GLY A 112 10.25 9.16 7.62
CA GLY A 112 10.42 8.04 8.55
C GLY A 112 9.15 7.20 8.69
N ILE A 113 7.99 7.84 8.78
CA ILE A 113 6.68 7.16 8.82
C ILE A 113 6.40 6.45 7.48
N GLU A 114 6.71 7.09 6.36
CA GLU A 114 6.53 6.54 5.01
C GLU A 114 7.35 5.26 4.81
N VAL A 115 8.63 5.28 5.19
CA VAL A 115 9.50 4.09 5.14
C VAL A 115 8.94 2.98 6.02
N LEU A 116 8.51 3.31 7.24
CA LEU A 116 7.89 2.31 8.14
C LEU A 116 6.64 1.69 7.50
N LEU A 117 5.77 2.50 6.91
CA LEU A 117 4.57 2.02 6.23
C LEU A 117 4.92 1.15 5.01
N GLY A 118 5.80 1.63 4.14
CA GLY A 118 6.14 0.97 2.88
C GLY A 118 6.93 -0.33 3.04
N GLU A 119 7.74 -0.44 4.10
CA GLU A 119 8.58 -1.62 4.32
C GLU A 119 7.95 -2.65 5.26
N PHE A 120 7.30 -2.21 6.34
CA PHE A 120 6.86 -3.13 7.41
C PHE A 120 5.36 -3.40 7.43
N PHE A 121 4.53 -2.44 7.05
CA PHE A 121 3.07 -2.57 7.20
C PHE A 121 2.37 -2.87 5.89
N ALA A 122 2.65 -2.12 4.84
CA ALA A 122 1.88 -2.15 3.61
C ALA A 122 2.01 -3.49 2.84
N PRO A 123 3.22 -4.04 2.60
CA PRO A 123 3.35 -5.30 1.87
C PRO A 123 2.71 -6.50 2.60
N PRO A 124 3.01 -6.77 3.88
CA PRO A 124 2.45 -7.94 4.58
C PRO A 124 0.92 -7.88 4.70
N LEU A 125 0.35 -6.70 4.98
CA LEU A 125 -1.10 -6.56 5.12
C LEU A 125 -1.82 -6.67 3.78
N GLN A 126 -1.21 -6.14 2.71
CA GLN A 126 -1.76 -6.29 1.36
C GLN A 126 -1.71 -7.74 0.88
N GLU A 127 -0.63 -8.47 1.17
CA GLU A 127 -0.51 -9.91 0.88
C GLU A 127 -1.57 -10.71 1.64
N ALA A 128 -1.72 -10.48 2.95
CA ALA A 128 -2.74 -11.11 3.77
C ALA A 128 -4.16 -10.83 3.26
N ALA A 129 -4.44 -9.61 2.79
CA ALA A 129 -5.72 -9.26 2.18
C ALA A 129 -6.00 -10.08 0.91
N ARG A 130 -5.01 -10.18 0.03
CA ARG A 130 -5.12 -10.94 -1.23
C ARG A 130 -5.30 -12.43 -0.98
N GLU A 131 -4.56 -12.99 -0.02
CA GLU A 131 -4.67 -14.39 0.40
C GLU A 131 -6.07 -14.69 0.95
N HIS A 132 -6.57 -13.87 1.87
CA HIS A 132 -7.91 -14.02 2.45
C HIS A 132 -9.02 -13.95 1.39
N LYS A 133 -8.92 -13.00 0.45
CA LYS A 133 -9.85 -12.86 -0.67
C LYS A 133 -9.81 -14.10 -1.58
N ALA A 134 -8.62 -14.61 -1.90
CA ALA A 134 -8.46 -15.83 -2.70
C ALA A 134 -9.14 -17.03 -2.02
N PHE A 135 -8.83 -17.31 -0.75
CA PHE A 135 -9.43 -18.43 -0.02
C PHE A 135 -10.96 -18.34 0.07
N SER A 136 -11.49 -17.13 0.30
CA SER A 136 -12.94 -16.92 0.42
C SER A 136 -13.70 -17.16 -0.89
N LYS A 137 -13.07 -16.92 -2.04
CA LYS A 137 -13.65 -17.19 -3.36
C LYS A 137 -13.49 -18.66 -3.80
N LEU A 138 -12.43 -19.33 -3.36
CA LEU A 138 -12.00 -20.65 -3.86
C LEU A 138 -12.73 -21.85 -3.24
N THR A 139 -13.58 -21.68 -2.21
CA THR A 139 -14.20 -22.81 -1.51
C THR A 139 -15.24 -23.60 -2.33
N ASN A 140 -15.82 -23.02 -3.38
CA ASN A 140 -16.78 -23.71 -4.28
C ASN A 140 -16.15 -24.31 -5.54
N VAL A 141 -14.83 -24.22 -5.70
CA VAL A 141 -14.12 -24.94 -6.75
C VAL A 141 -13.45 -26.13 -6.06
N SER A 142 -14.08 -27.30 -6.18
CA SER A 142 -13.42 -28.59 -5.93
C SER A 142 -11.99 -28.50 -6.46
N PHE A 143 -10.99 -28.85 -5.64
CA PHE A 143 -9.56 -28.82 -5.99
C PHE A 143 -9.24 -29.81 -7.13
N GLY A 144 -9.76 -29.54 -8.33
CA GLY A 144 -9.41 -30.14 -9.59
C GLY A 144 -8.51 -29.17 -10.36
N SER A 145 -7.20 -29.41 -10.30
CA SER A 145 -6.30 -29.25 -11.45
C SER A 145 -6.31 -27.93 -12.24
N GLY A 146 -6.16 -26.74 -11.61
CA GLY A 146 -6.36 -25.48 -12.34
C GLY A 146 -5.31 -24.37 -12.19
N SER A 147 -5.12 -23.80 -11.00
CA SER A 147 -4.36 -22.56 -10.84
C SER A 147 -2.87 -22.80 -10.58
N GLY A 148 -2.19 -23.32 -11.59
CA GLY A 148 -0.73 -23.37 -11.59
C GLY A 148 -0.10 -21.99 -11.79
N ALA A 149 1.05 -21.74 -11.18
CA ALA A 149 1.88 -20.58 -11.48
C ALA A 149 2.67 -20.84 -12.77
N TRP A 150 2.51 -19.97 -13.77
CA TRP A 150 3.31 -20.01 -14.99
C TRP A 150 4.49 -19.06 -14.85
N VAL A 151 5.71 -19.58 -14.98
CA VAL A 151 6.95 -18.80 -14.97
C VAL A 151 7.68 -19.06 -16.27
N ARG A 152 8.16 -18.00 -16.93
CA ARG A 152 8.97 -18.11 -18.13
C ARG A 152 10.36 -17.54 -17.87
N ASP A 153 11.38 -18.34 -18.10
CA ASP A 153 12.78 -17.94 -18.07
C ASP A 153 13.43 -18.24 -19.43
N GLY A 154 13.53 -17.22 -20.29
CA GLY A 154 14.03 -17.34 -21.66
C GLY A 154 13.23 -18.32 -22.51
N ASN A 155 13.83 -19.48 -22.78
CA ASN A 155 13.26 -20.59 -23.54
C ASN A 155 12.62 -21.68 -22.66
N LEU A 156 12.70 -21.54 -21.34
CA LEU A 156 12.09 -22.45 -20.38
C LEU A 156 10.73 -21.90 -19.95
N ILE A 157 9.68 -22.71 -20.05
CA ILE A 157 8.37 -22.42 -19.44
C ILE A 157 8.12 -23.43 -18.34
N LEU A 158 7.82 -22.95 -17.14
CA LEU A 158 7.52 -23.75 -15.97
C LEU A 158 6.04 -23.53 -15.62
N ASN A 159 5.29 -24.61 -15.45
CA ASN A 159 3.97 -24.59 -14.82
C ASN A 159 4.05 -25.36 -13.51
N VAL A 160 3.81 -24.68 -12.40
CA VAL A 160 3.80 -25.31 -11.08
C VAL A 160 2.35 -25.39 -10.62
N ALA A 161 1.76 -26.59 -10.60
CA ALA A 161 0.45 -26.78 -10.03
C ALA A 161 0.51 -26.51 -8.52
N ARG A 162 -0.32 -25.56 -8.03
CA ARG A 162 -0.38 -25.26 -6.61
C ARG A 162 -1.22 -26.33 -5.92
N GLN A 163 -0.57 -27.24 -5.19
CA GLN A 163 -1.26 -28.23 -4.36
C GLN A 163 -1.49 -27.67 -2.95
N SER A 164 -2.66 -27.95 -2.39
CA SER A 164 -3.10 -27.47 -1.09
C SER A 164 -2.26 -28.09 0.03
N GLY A 165 -1.22 -27.39 0.48
CA GLY A 165 -0.38 -27.77 1.63
C GLY A 165 0.86 -26.87 1.76
N GLN A 166 1.16 -26.42 2.98
CA GLN A 166 2.14 -25.33 3.28
C GLN A 166 3.59 -25.55 2.78
N ARG A 167 3.99 -26.73 2.27
CA ARG A 167 5.38 -27.02 1.84
C ARG A 167 5.53 -28.08 0.73
N GLN A 168 4.51 -28.35 -0.07
CA GLN A 168 4.62 -29.27 -1.21
C GLN A 168 4.21 -28.54 -2.48
N PHE A 169 5.18 -28.36 -3.39
CA PHE A 169 4.86 -28.02 -4.78
C PHE A 169 4.11 -29.22 -5.35
N GLY A 170 2.95 -28.98 -5.97
CA GLY A 170 2.25 -30.03 -6.71
C GLY A 170 2.99 -30.38 -7.98
N SER A 171 2.31 -31.08 -8.89
CA SER A 171 2.92 -31.48 -10.15
C SER A 171 3.53 -30.30 -10.91
N MET A 172 4.81 -30.40 -11.27
CA MET A 172 5.54 -29.40 -12.04
C MET A 172 5.67 -29.88 -13.48
N GLN A 173 5.25 -29.04 -14.43
CA GLN A 173 5.49 -29.24 -15.86
C GLN A 173 6.57 -28.27 -16.33
N ILE A 174 7.57 -28.79 -17.03
CA ILE A 174 8.70 -28.04 -17.57
C ILE A 174 8.64 -28.18 -19.09
N PHE A 175 8.58 -27.07 -19.81
CA PHE A 175 8.64 -27.02 -21.26
C PHE A 175 9.94 -26.32 -21.68
N GLU A 176 10.81 -27.05 -22.36
CA GLU A 176 12.01 -26.48 -22.98
C GLU A 176 11.73 -26.16 -24.44
N LEU A 177 11.99 -24.91 -24.83
CA LEU A 177 11.85 -24.44 -26.22
C LEU A 177 13.22 -24.28 -26.87
N SER A 178 13.29 -24.55 -28.17
CA SER A 178 14.43 -24.17 -29.00
C SER A 178 14.39 -22.67 -29.32
N ALA A 179 15.51 -22.09 -29.75
CA ALA A 179 15.58 -20.70 -30.25
C ALA A 179 14.57 -20.42 -31.39
N GLY A 180 14.12 -21.46 -32.11
CA GLY A 180 13.05 -21.39 -33.11
C GLY A 180 11.62 -21.58 -32.59
N HIS A 181 11.37 -21.44 -31.28
CA HIS A 181 10.06 -21.62 -30.62
C HIS A 181 9.44 -23.02 -30.80
N ARG A 182 10.25 -24.04 -31.09
CA ARG A 182 9.82 -25.44 -31.14
C ARG A 182 10.02 -26.10 -29.79
N LEU A 183 9.04 -26.90 -29.35
CA LEU A 183 9.17 -27.68 -28.11
C LEU A 183 10.27 -28.73 -28.28
N LEU A 184 11.29 -28.67 -27.42
CA LEU A 184 12.40 -29.63 -27.38
C LEU A 184 12.13 -30.76 -26.40
N ALA A 185 11.69 -30.42 -25.19
CA ALA A 185 11.46 -31.39 -24.13
C ALA A 185 10.27 -30.97 -23.25
N LEU A 186 9.57 -31.98 -22.74
CA LEU A 186 8.53 -31.84 -21.73
C LEU A 186 8.91 -32.71 -20.53
N GLY A 187 9.16 -32.08 -19.39
CA GLY A 187 9.38 -32.74 -18.11
C GLY A 187 8.12 -32.65 -17.26
N HIS A 188 7.77 -33.75 -16.60
CA HIS A 188 6.68 -33.80 -15.62
C HIS A 188 7.22 -34.39 -14.32
N ALA A 189 7.23 -33.60 -13.25
CA ALA A 189 7.50 -34.06 -11.91
C ALA A 189 6.19 -34.08 -11.12
N VAL A 190 5.91 -35.17 -10.41
CA VAL A 190 4.72 -35.34 -9.54
C VAL A 190 5.14 -35.17 -8.09
#